data_AF-A0A9X2YC26-F1
#
_entry.id   AF-A0A9X2YC26-F1
#
_cell.length_a   1.000
_cell.length_b   1.000
_cell.length_c   1.000
_cell.angle_alpha   90.00
_cell.angle_beta   90.00
_cell.angle_gamma   90.00
#
_symmetry.space_group_name_H-M   'P 1'
#
loop_
_entity.id
_entity.type
_entity.pdbx_description
1 polymer ?
#
loop_
_entity_poly.entity_id
_entity_poly.type
_entity_poly.pdbx_seq_one_letter_code
_entity_poly.pdbx_strand_id
1 'polypeptide(L)' 'MDRPISWVHTTELRDPARYLRGGELVCTVGLLLQTPQDCRTFADALARSHVAGVCFGTGDGHDTVPAELLSRCRGHG' A
#
# COMPACT_ATOMS: atom_id res chain seq x y z
N MET A 1 -11.24 3.44 -12.57
CA MET A 1 -11.41 4.90 -12.69
C MET A 1 -10.05 5.54 -12.52
N ASP A 2 -9.68 6.48 -13.37
CA ASP A 2 -8.44 7.24 -13.23
C ASP A 2 -8.57 8.21 -12.05
N ARG A 3 -7.68 8.09 -11.06
CA ARG A 3 -7.64 8.96 -9.89
C ARG A 3 -6.39 9.83 -9.99
N PRO A 4 -6.50 11.17 -10.01
CA PRO A 4 -5.31 12.02 -10.09
C PRO A 4 -4.44 11.81 -8.85
N ILE A 5 -3.13 11.68 -9.06
CA ILE A 5 -2.14 11.55 -7.99
C ILE A 5 -1.82 12.95 -7.47
N SER A 6 -2.12 13.21 -6.19
CA SER A 6 -1.86 14.50 -5.54
C SER A 6 -0.42 14.65 -5.07
N TRP A 7 0.18 13.54 -4.61
CA TRP A 7 1.53 13.47 -4.03
C TRP A 7 2.03 12.01 -3.98
N VAL A 8 3.34 11.81 -3.81
CA VAL A 8 3.95 10.48 -3.62
C VAL A 8 4.48 10.32 -2.19
N HIS A 9 3.95 9.36 -1.43
CA HIS A 9 4.33 9.12 -0.04
C HIS A 9 5.09 7.79 0.12
N THR A 10 6.37 7.84 0.48
CA THR A 10 7.16 6.64 0.77
C THR A 10 7.08 6.28 2.25
N THR A 11 6.78 5.01 2.56
CA THR A 11 6.64 4.53 3.94
C THR A 11 6.91 3.05 4.06
N GLU A 12 7.38 2.61 5.22
CA GLU A 12 7.51 1.20 5.59
C GLU A 12 6.59 0.83 6.75
N LEU A 13 5.67 1.72 7.14
CA LEU A 13 4.72 1.46 8.22
C LEU A 13 3.66 0.45 7.78
N ARG A 14 3.32 -0.47 8.68
CA ARG A 14 2.19 -1.40 8.49
C ARG A 14 0.84 -0.70 8.36
N ASP A 15 0.68 0.44 9.05
CA ASP A 15 -0.49 1.31 8.93
C ASP A 15 -0.02 2.77 8.79
N PRO A 16 0.02 3.31 7.55
CA PRO A 16 0.39 4.69 7.30
C PRO A 16 -0.81 5.67 7.38
N ALA A 17 -2.03 5.22 7.72
CA ALA A 17 -3.25 6.01 7.53
C ALA A 17 -3.21 7.39 8.20
N ARG A 18 -2.53 7.51 9.35
CA ARG A 18 -2.39 8.79 10.08
C ARG A 18 -1.68 9.90 9.29
N TYR A 19 -0.97 9.54 8.23
CA TYR A 19 -0.17 10.46 7.41
C TYR A 19 -0.80 10.75 6.04
N LEU A 20 -1.87 10.06 5.70
CA LEU A 20 -2.50 10.11 4.40
C LEU A 20 -3.75 10.99 4.47
N ARG A 21 -3.97 11.77 3.40
CA ARG A 21 -5.08 12.71 3.25
C ARG A 21 -5.96 12.40 2.04
N GLY A 22 -5.56 11.45 1.20
CA GLY A 22 -6.28 11.02 0.02
C GLY A 22 -5.63 11.49 -1.29
N GLY A 23 -5.76 10.66 -2.32
CA GLY A 23 -5.20 10.90 -3.65
C GLY A 23 -3.69 10.66 -3.76
N GLU A 24 -3.00 10.28 -2.68
CA GLU A 24 -1.57 9.98 -2.75
C GLU A 24 -1.28 8.65 -3.49
N LEU A 25 -0.12 8.55 -4.11
CA LEU A 25 0.48 7.26 -4.46
C LEU A 25 1.41 6.84 -3.32
N VAL A 26 1.13 5.72 -2.65
CA VAL A 26 1.95 5.24 -1.54
C VAL A 26 3.01 4.25 -2.04
N CYS A 27 4.28 4.54 -1.77
CA CYS A 27 5.41 3.71 -2.15
C CYS A 27 5.98 2.95 -0.95
N THR A 28 6.29 1.66 -1.12
CA THR A 28 6.93 0.83 -0.09
C THR A 28 7.73 -0.31 -0.73
N VAL A 29 8.76 -0.81 -0.04
CA VAL A 29 9.41 -2.10 -0.36
C VAL A 29 8.92 -3.24 0.55
N GLY A 30 7.99 -2.95 1.46
CA GLY A 30 7.29 -3.94 2.27
C GLY A 30 8.12 -4.52 3.42
N LEU A 31 9.08 -3.78 4.00
CA LEU A 31 9.96 -4.29 5.07
C LEU A 31 9.17 -4.83 6.26
N LEU A 32 8.03 -4.20 6.60
CA LEU A 32 7.17 -4.65 7.69
C LEU A 32 5.98 -5.52 7.24
N LEU A 33 5.87 -5.87 5.96
CA LEU A 33 4.77 -6.67 5.40
C LEU A 33 5.13 -8.16 5.31
N GLN A 34 5.50 -8.74 6.46
CA GLN A 34 6.09 -10.09 6.52
C GLN A 34 5.04 -11.21 6.58
N THR A 35 3.82 -10.89 7.03
CA THR A 35 2.72 -11.85 7.12
C THR A 35 1.52 -11.44 6.25
N PRO A 36 0.62 -12.38 5.93
CA PRO A 36 -0.64 -12.03 5.28
C PRO A 36 -1.44 -10.99 6.07
N GLN A 37 -1.38 -11.02 7.40
CA GLN A 37 -2.07 -10.04 8.23
C GLN A 37 -1.48 -8.64 8.12
N ASP A 38 -0.16 -8.51 8.00
CA ASP A 38 0.48 -7.21 7.76
C ASP A 38 0.04 -6.63 6.41
N CYS A 39 0.02 -7.47 5.37
CA CYS A 39 -0.45 -7.09 4.03
C CYS A 39 -1.90 -6.60 4.05
N ARG A 40 -2.79 -7.32 4.76
CA ARG A 40 -4.19 -6.90 4.92
C ARG A 40 -4.32 -5.58 5.65
N THR A 41 -3.59 -5.42 6.74
CA THR A 41 -3.60 -4.17 7.54
C THR A 41 -3.19 -2.98 6.70
N PHE A 42 -2.12 -3.13 5.92
CA PHE A 42 -1.62 -2.09 5.04
C PHE A 42 -2.61 -1.76 3.92
N ALA A 43 -3.10 -2.77 3.18
CA ALA A 43 -4.09 -2.56 2.12
C ALA A 43 -5.37 -1.89 2.62
N ASP A 44 -5.87 -2.32 3.79
CA ASP A 44 -7.06 -1.75 4.41
C ASP A 44 -6.82 -0.30 4.86
N ALA A 45 -5.62 0.02 5.36
CA ALA A 45 -5.25 1.39 5.69
C ALA A 45 -5.26 2.29 4.45
N LEU A 46 -4.66 1.84 3.35
CA LEU A 46 -4.65 2.58 2.08
C LEU A 46 -6.06 2.83 1.54
N ALA A 47 -6.91 1.80 1.56
CA ALA A 47 -8.29 1.90 1.12
C ALA A 47 -9.09 2.91 1.95
N ARG A 48 -9.01 2.83 3.29
CA ARG A 48 -9.67 3.78 4.20
C ARG A 48 -9.17 5.22 4.05
N SER A 49 -7.90 5.41 3.70
CA SER A 49 -7.32 6.72 3.45
C SER A 49 -7.62 7.28 2.06
N HIS A 50 -8.33 6.55 1.21
CA HIS A 50 -8.64 6.97 -0.15
C HIS A 50 -7.40 7.38 -0.95
N VAL A 51 -6.31 6.63 -0.87
CA VAL A 51 -5.12 6.86 -1.71
C VAL A 51 -5.43 6.63 -3.19
N ALA A 52 -4.70 7.25 -4.11
CA ALA A 52 -4.83 7.00 -5.54
C ALA A 52 -4.31 5.60 -5.93
N GLY A 53 -3.31 5.08 -5.21
CA GLY A 53 -2.82 3.73 -5.41
C GLY A 53 -1.62 3.38 -4.53
N VAL A 54 -1.05 2.20 -4.80
CA VAL A 54 0.17 1.69 -4.17
C VAL A 54 1.23 1.38 -5.24
N CYS A 55 2.47 1.76 -4.98
CA CYS A 55 3.66 1.36 -5.71
C CYS A 55 4.51 0.46 -4.80
N PHE A 56 4.81 -0.75 -5.25
CA PHE A 56 5.54 -1.73 -4.46
C PHE A 56 6.89 -2.03 -5.12
N GLY A 57 7.99 -1.74 -4.41
CA GLY A 57 9.34 -2.08 -4.84
C GLY A 57 9.69 -3.52 -4.48
N THR A 58 10.23 -4.27 -5.44
CA THR A 58 10.71 -5.64 -5.26
C THR A 58 12.24 -5.70 -5.28
N GLY A 59 12.81 -6.72 -4.64
CA GLY A 59 14.25 -7.01 -4.66
C GLY A 59 14.99 -6.69 -3.35
N ASP A 60 14.48 -5.77 -2.51
CA ASP A 60 15.09 -5.43 -1.22
C ASP A 60 14.48 -6.21 -0.05
N GLY A 61 13.13 -6.25 0.04
CA GLY A 61 12.40 -6.92 1.11
C GLY A 61 11.58 -8.13 0.64
N HIS A 62 11.11 -8.10 -0.61
CA HIS A 62 10.33 -9.17 -1.23
C HIS A 62 10.74 -9.33 -2.69
N ASP A 63 10.95 -10.56 -3.15
CA ASP A 63 11.29 -10.85 -4.55
C ASP A 63 10.13 -10.56 -5.51
N THR A 64 8.91 -10.63 -5.00
CA THR A 64 7.67 -10.35 -5.73
C THR A 64 6.68 -9.62 -4.83
N VAL A 65 5.68 -8.97 -5.42
CA VAL A 65 4.60 -8.36 -4.62
C VAL A 65 3.85 -9.46 -3.85
N PRO A 66 3.67 -9.36 -2.52
CA PRO A 66 2.95 -10.37 -1.75
C PRO A 66 1.55 -10.64 -2.32
N ALA A 67 1.22 -11.90 -2.54
CA ALA A 67 -0.05 -12.31 -3.13
C ALA A 67 -1.26 -11.81 -2.32
N GLU A 68 -1.14 -11.79 -0.99
CA GLU A 68 -2.18 -11.26 -0.10
C GLU A 68 -2.38 -9.75 -0.29
N LEU A 69 -1.31 -8.97 -0.47
CA LEU A 69 -1.40 -7.54 -0.75
C LEU A 69 -2.14 -7.29 -2.06
N LEU A 70 -1.78 -8.02 -3.13
CA LEU A 70 -2.44 -7.93 -4.42
C LEU A 70 -3.94 -8.29 -4.32
N SER A 71 -4.24 -9.43 -3.70
CA SER A 71 -5.62 -9.90 -3.50
C SER A 71 -6.46 -8.87 -2.75
N ARG A 72 -5.92 -8.35 -1.65
CA ARG A 72 -6.63 -7.38 -0.81
C ARG A 72 -6.84 -6.04 -1.50
N CYS A 73 -5.84 -5.51 -2.19
CA CYS A 73 -5.97 -4.28 -2.98
C CYS A 73 -7.01 -4.41 -4.09
N ARG A 74 -7.08 -5.57 -4.77
CA ARG A 74 -8.11 -5.83 -5.79
C ARG A 74 -9.52 -5.87 -5.22
N GLY A 75 -9.68 -6.26 -3.96
CA GLY A 75 -10.98 -6.23 -3.27
C GLY A 75 -11.49 -4.82 -2.95
N HIS A 76 -10.62 -3.81 -2.99
CA HIS A 76 -10.95 -2.39 -2.68
C HIS A 76 -11.11 -1.51 -3.93
N GLY A 77 -10.80 -2.04 -5.11
CA GLY A 77 -10.72 -1.30 -6.39
C GLY A 77 -11.99 -1.34 -7.23
#